data_AF-A0A839P7P8-F1
#
_entry.id   AF-A0A839P7P8-F1
#
_cell.length_a   1.000
_cell.length_b   1.000
_cell.length_c   1.000
_cell.angle_alpha   90.00
_cell.angle_beta   90.00
_cell.angle_gamma   90.00
#
_symmetry.space_group_name_H-M   'P 1'
#
loop_
_entity.id
_entity.type
_entity.pdbx_description
1 polymer ?
#
loop_
_entity_poly.entity_id
_entity_poly.type
_entity_poly.pdbx_seq_one_letter_code
_entity_poly.pdbx_strand_id
1 'polypeptide(L)' 'MNALLDLDELIVAKIAGVSEHPAGLEDLLGCLVAGAGLVIAMAADGDTLTANDLCERVSINIFEAAASQARLVDMARGRA' A
#
# COMPACT_ATOMS: atom_id res chain seq x y z
N MET A 1 -14.39 7.93 -14.37
CA MET A 1 -14.04 7.42 -13.02
C MET A 1 -12.69 6.77 -13.14
N ASN A 2 -11.72 7.29 -12.39
CA ASN A 2 -10.29 7.17 -12.64
C ASN A 2 -9.79 5.86 -12.01
N ALA A 3 -9.21 4.93 -12.77
CA ALA A 3 -8.75 3.62 -12.27
C ALA A 3 -7.73 3.73 -11.11
N LEU A 4 -7.07 4.87 -10.99
CA LEU A 4 -6.17 5.24 -9.89
C LEU A 4 -6.87 5.44 -8.54
N LEU A 5 -8.14 5.89 -8.54
CA LEU A 5 -8.94 5.99 -7.31
C LEU A 5 -9.34 4.61 -6.78
N ASP A 6 -9.52 3.65 -7.70
CA ASP A 6 -9.95 2.28 -7.39
C ASP A 6 -8.82 1.47 -6.70
N LEU A 7 -7.57 1.68 -7.12
CA LEU A 7 -6.42 0.94 -6.56
C LEU A 7 -6.09 1.40 -5.13
N ASP A 8 -6.16 2.71 -4.87
CA ASP A 8 -5.92 3.26 -3.54
C ASP A 8 -6.98 2.81 -2.53
N GLU A 9 -8.27 2.83 -2.93
CA GLU A 9 -9.37 2.32 -2.10
C GLU A 9 -9.21 0.81 -1.81
N LEU A 10 -8.78 0.03 -2.81
CA LEU A 10 -8.53 -1.40 -2.65
C LEU A 10 -7.38 -1.68 -1.68
N ILE A 11 -6.27 -0.95 -1.78
CA ILE A 11 -5.11 -1.10 -0.89
C ILE A 11 -5.49 -0.75 0.55
N VAL A 12 -6.20 0.36 0.77
CA VAL A 12 -6.67 0.78 2.10
C VAL A 12 -7.61 -0.26 2.71
N ALA A 13 -8.57 -0.77 1.93
CA ALA A 13 -9.50 -1.81 2.39
C ALA A 13 -8.78 -3.11 2.76
N LYS A 14 -7.75 -3.50 2.01
CA LYS A 14 -6.95 -4.70 2.32
C LYS A 14 -6.09 -4.52 3.56
N ILE A 15 -5.41 -3.38 3.73
CA ILE A 15 -4.62 -3.07 4.94
C ILE A 15 -5.48 -3.16 6.21
N ALA A 16 -6.72 -2.65 6.15
CA ALA A 16 -7.66 -2.72 7.28
C ALA A 16 -8.10 -4.16 7.63
N GLY A 17 -8.13 -5.08 6.65
CA GLY A 17 -8.52 -6.48 6.87
C GLY A 17 -7.38 -7.40 7.35
N VAL A 18 -6.12 -7.02 7.11
CA VAL A 18 -4.95 -7.86 7.45
C VAL A 18 -4.74 -8.01 8.96
N SER A 19 -5.20 -7.05 9.78
CA SER A 19 -5.05 -7.13 11.24
C SER A 19 -5.83 -8.30 11.87
N GLU A 20 -6.79 -8.90 11.15
CA GLU A 20 -7.65 -9.96 11.69
C GLU A 20 -7.41 -11.34 11.05
N HIS A 21 -6.81 -11.44 9.84
CA HIS A 21 -6.64 -12.72 9.13
C HIS A 21 -5.35 -12.78 8.28
N PRO A 22 -4.53 -13.86 8.40
CA PRO A 22 -3.31 -14.04 7.61
C PRO A 22 -3.55 -14.18 6.10
N ALA A 23 -4.73 -14.65 5.67
CA ALA A 23 -5.12 -14.64 4.26
C ALA A 23 -5.22 -13.21 3.68
N GLY A 24 -5.52 -12.21 4.51
CA GLY A 24 -5.48 -10.80 4.11
C GLY A 24 -4.07 -10.30 3.80
N LEU A 25 -3.04 -10.90 4.41
CA LEU A 25 -1.63 -10.55 4.17
C LEU A 25 -1.17 -11.02 2.78
N GLU A 26 -1.59 -12.22 2.35
CA GLU A 26 -1.30 -12.74 1.01
C GLU A 26 -2.00 -11.90 -0.08
N ASP A 27 -3.26 -11.54 0.15
CA ASP A 27 -4.01 -10.63 -0.74
C ASP A 27 -3.34 -9.25 -0.84
N LEU A 28 -2.86 -8.71 0.29
CA LEU A 28 -2.14 -7.44 0.32
C LEU A 28 -0.82 -7.53 -0.45
N LEU A 29 -0.04 -8.60 -0.28
CA LEU A 29 1.18 -8.84 -1.05
C LEU A 29 0.88 -8.94 -2.55
N GLY A 30 -0.21 -9.62 -2.94
CA GLY A 30 -0.67 -9.67 -4.32
C GLY A 30 -0.98 -8.29 -4.90
N CYS A 31 -1.68 -7.45 -4.14
CA CYS A 31 -1.99 -6.08 -4.56
C CYS A 31 -0.73 -5.21 -4.69
N LEU A 32 0.23 -5.33 -3.78
CA LEU A 32 1.51 -4.61 -3.84
C LEU A 32 2.34 -5.03 -5.07
N VAL A 33 2.40 -6.32 -5.37
CA VAL A 33 3.09 -6.84 -6.56
C VAL A 33 2.43 -6.34 -7.85
N ALA A 34 1.09 -6.32 -7.91
CA ALA A 34 0.37 -5.77 -9.05
C ALA A 34 0.63 -4.27 -9.23
N GLY A 35 0.65 -3.49 -8.14
CA GLY A 35 1.01 -2.07 -8.15
C GLY A 35 2.43 -1.83 -8.65
N ALA A 36 3.41 -2.62 -8.20
CA ALA A 36 4.79 -2.54 -8.70
C ALA A 36 4.87 -2.85 -10.20
N GLY A 37 4.12 -3.85 -10.68
CA GLY A 37 4.03 -4.17 -12.11
C GLY A 37 3.47 -3.01 -12.94
N LEU A 38 2.46 -2.30 -12.41
CA LEU A 38 1.88 -1.13 -13.05
C LEU A 38 2.91 0.02 -13.18
N VAL A 39 3.63 0.33 -12.10
CA VAL A 39 4.69 1.36 -12.11
C VAL A 39 5.78 1.03 -13.15
N ILE A 40 6.20 -0.24 -13.21
CA ILE A 40 7.22 -0.70 -14.17
C ILE A 40 6.71 -0.54 -15.61
N ALA A 41 5.45 -0.91 -15.88
CA ALA A 41 4.85 -0.76 -17.21
C ALA A 41 4.75 0.72 -17.63
N MET A 42 4.35 1.61 -16.72
CA MET A 42 4.26 3.05 -16.98
C MET A 42 5.63 3.67 -17.27
N ALA A 43 6.65 3.28 -16.48
CA ALA A 43 8.02 3.72 -16.73
C ALA A 43 8.56 3.20 -18.07
N ALA A 44 8.23 1.95 -18.45
CA ALA A 44 8.62 1.36 -19.73
C ALA A 44 7.95 2.04 -20.94
N ASP A 45 6.74 2.58 -20.76
CA ASP A 45 6.01 3.36 -21.77
C ASP A 45 6.47 4.84 -21.84
N GLY A 46 7.45 5.22 -21.01
CA GLY A 46 8.01 6.57 -20.95
C GLY A 46 7.25 7.55 -20.06
N ASP A 47 6.22 7.09 -19.35
CA ASP A 47 5.44 7.88 -18.39
C ASP A 47 6.06 7.83 -16.98
N THR A 48 7.32 8.27 -16.89
CA THR A 48 8.08 8.27 -15.64
C THR A 48 7.52 9.23 -14.59
N LEU A 49 6.85 10.30 -15.03
CA LEU A 49 6.23 11.28 -14.12
C LEU A 49 5.09 10.64 -13.33
N THR A 50 4.16 9.99 -14.01
CA THR A 50 3.03 9.35 -13.34
C THR A 50 3.48 8.13 -12.53
N ALA A 51 4.49 7.39 -13.01
CA ALA A 51 5.11 6.30 -12.24
C ALA A 51 5.72 6.81 -10.92
N ASN A 52 6.42 7.94 -10.95
CA ASN A 52 7.02 8.55 -9.75
C ASN A 52 5.95 9.09 -8.78
N ASP A 53 4.90 9.75 -9.28
CA ASP A 53 3.78 10.23 -8.46
C ASP A 53 3.11 9.07 -7.71
N LEU A 54 2.91 7.94 -8.39
CA LEU A 54 2.35 6.74 -7.77
C LEU A 54 3.26 6.20 -6.66
N CYS A 55 4.57 6.11 -6.92
CA CYS A 55 5.55 5.67 -5.93
C CYS A 55 5.59 6.58 -4.69
N GLU A 56 5.51 7.90 -4.90
CA GLU A 56 5.49 8.88 -3.82
C GLU A 56 4.24 8.72 -2.95
N ARG A 57 3.06 8.66 -3.56
CA ARG A 57 1.78 8.46 -2.85
C ARG A 57 1.74 7.15 -2.07
N VAL A 58 2.18 6.05 -2.67
CA VAL A 58 2.24 4.74 -2.00
C VAL A 58 3.20 4.79 -0.81
N SER A 59 4.36 5.44 -0.97
CA SER A 59 5.34 5.58 0.11
C SER A 59 4.79 6.38 1.29
N ILE A 60 4.05 7.47 1.02
CA ILE A 60 3.36 8.27 2.04
C ILE A 60 2.33 7.41 2.76
N ASN A 61 1.45 6.71 2.03
CA ASN A 61 0.39 5.88 2.61
C ASN A 61 0.97 4.75 3.50
N ILE A 62 2.05 4.10 3.06
CA ILE A 62 2.74 3.07 3.85
C ILE A 62 3.33 3.69 5.13
N PHE A 63 3.97 4.86 5.01
CA PHE A 63 4.55 5.55 6.16
C PHE A 63 3.48 5.98 7.16
N GLU A 64 2.37 6.56 6.71
CA GLU A 64 1.24 6.95 7.57
C GLU A 64 0.59 5.75 8.24
N ALA A 65 0.37 4.66 7.49
CA ALA A 65 -0.15 3.41 8.04
C ALA A 65 0.80 2.85 9.12
N ALA A 66 2.11 2.79 8.84
CA ALA A 66 3.11 2.33 9.80
C ALA A 66 3.19 3.24 11.04
N ALA A 67 3.13 4.57 10.87
CA ALA A 67 3.15 5.54 11.97
C ALA A 67 1.89 5.44 12.84
N SER A 68 0.71 5.25 12.23
CA SER A 68 -0.55 5.06 12.95
C SER A 68 -0.57 3.75 13.75
N GLN A 69 0.11 2.71 13.26
CA GLN A 69 0.26 1.43 13.94
C GLN A 69 1.49 1.35 14.86
N ALA A 70 2.37 2.35 14.90
CA ALA A 70 3.55 2.34 15.76
C ALA A 70 3.17 2.22 17.26
N ARG A 71 2.06 2.85 17.69
CA ARG A 71 1.52 2.64 19.06
C ARG A 71 1.05 1.20 19.30
N LEU A 72 0.49 0.54 18.30
CA LEU A 72 0.11 -0.88 18.38
C LEU A 72 1.35 -1.78 18.47
N VAL A 73 2.46 -1.41 17.82
CA VAL A 73 3.75 -2.12 17.93
C VAL A 73 4.38 -1.92 19.32
N ASP A 74 4.30 -0.73 19.90
CA ASP A 74 4.78 -0.48 21.27
C ASP A 74 3.92 -1.19 22.33
N MET A 75 2.59 -1.22 22.17
CA MET A 75 1.69 -2.01 23.02
C MET A 75 1.91 -3.52 22.85
N ALA A 76 2.07 -4.03 21.62
CA ALA A 76 2.37 -5.44 21.35
C ALA A 76 3.75 -5.87 21.88
N ARG A 77 4.69 -4.93 22.02
CA ARG A 77 6.01 -5.14 22.65
C ARG A 77 6.01 -4.90 24.17
N GLY A 78 4.87 -4.56 24.77
CA GLY A 78 4.72 -4.32 26.20
C GLY A 78 5.48 -3.09 26.71
N ARG A 79 5.67 -2.06 25.86
CA ARG A 79 6.45 -0.85 26.17
C ARG A 79 5.59 0.40 26.36
N ALA A 80 4.27 0.26 26.40
CA ALA A 80 3.31 1.35 26.63
C ALA A 80 3.10 1.63 28.13
#